data_AF-A0A914J401-F1
#
_entry.id   AF-A0A914J401-F1
#
_cell.length_a   1.000
_cell.length_b   1.000
_cell.length_c   1.000
_cell.angle_alpha   90.00
_cell.angle_beta   90.00
_cell.angle_gamma   90.00
#
_symmetry.space_group_name_H-M   'P 1'
#
loop_
_entity.id
_entity.type
_entity.pdbx_description
1 polymer ?
#
loop_
_entity_poly.entity_id
_entity_poly.type
_entity_poly.pdbx_seq_one_letter_code
_entity_poly.pdbx_strand_id
1 'polypeptide(L)'
;MGDGTTAKTQADAQAACAASAPGANLVSIHSTAENDYVLSISKSTSSAATNDGYLRSTWIGLSLVSEVGTLQTFKWSDGTPVDFPAGNPYTTGMGPSPWAQGVEPQAAGGDCVTMITNTLSLNPPFIYGAWNNIKCASLVFNYVCKKPA
;
A
#
# COMPACT_ATOMS: atom_id res chain seq x y z
N MET A 1 10.79 8.84 -4.24
CA MET A 1 10.81 7.37 -4.31
C MET A 1 11.90 6.88 -3.37
N GLY A 2 11.70 5.75 -2.71
CA GLY A 2 12.78 5.11 -1.93
C GLY A 2 13.95 4.66 -2.78
N ASP A 3 15.14 4.52 -2.17
CA ASP A 3 16.36 4.11 -2.87
C ASP A 3 16.36 2.64 -3.32
N GLY A 4 15.39 1.82 -2.86
CA GLY A 4 15.25 0.40 -3.21
C GLY A 4 16.37 -0.50 -2.69
N THR A 5 17.21 0.00 -1.79
CA THR A 5 18.36 -0.71 -1.20
C THR A 5 18.15 -1.05 0.28
N THR A 6 17.31 -0.29 0.99
CA THR A 6 16.97 -0.53 2.40
C THR A 6 15.47 -0.71 2.57
N ALA A 7 15.06 -1.86 3.11
CA ALA A 7 13.65 -2.10 3.43
C ALA A 7 13.22 -1.31 4.66
N LYS A 8 11.98 -0.83 4.67
CA LYS A 8 11.42 0.06 5.71
C LYS A 8 10.07 -0.46 6.20
N THR A 9 9.77 -0.18 7.47
CA THR A 9 8.39 -0.25 7.97
C THR A 9 7.55 0.86 7.33
N GLN A 10 6.22 0.76 7.41
CA GLN A 10 5.35 1.82 6.87
C GLN A 10 5.62 3.17 7.56
N ALA A 11 5.84 3.14 8.88
CA ALA A 11 6.15 4.34 9.66
C ALA A 11 7.48 4.98 9.21
N ASP A 12 8.52 4.18 8.98
CA ASP A 12 9.81 4.69 8.49
C ASP A 12 9.72 5.24 7.06
N ALA A 13 8.91 4.61 6.21
CA ALA A 13 8.65 5.09 4.85
C ALA A 13 7.87 6.42 4.86
N GLN A 14 6.87 6.54 5.74
CA GLN A 14 6.13 7.79 5.98
C GLN A 14 7.06 8.90 6.48
N ALA A 15 7.93 8.61 7.46
CA ALA A 15 8.92 9.56 7.95
C ALA A 15 9.89 10.01 6.84
N ALA A 16 10.33 9.10 5.98
CA ALA A 16 11.17 9.41 4.83
C ALA A 16 10.46 10.34 3.82
N CYS A 17 9.16 10.10 3.55
CA CYS A 17 8.38 11.02 2.71
C CYS A 17 8.25 12.41 3.35
N ALA A 18 7.91 12.49 4.64
CA ALA A 18 7.79 13.75 5.36
C ALA A 18 9.11 14.54 5.40
N ALA A 19 10.25 13.86 5.45
CA ALA A 19 11.57 14.49 5.39
C ALA A 19 11.96 14.98 3.98
N SER A 20 11.31 14.46 2.92
CA SER A 20 11.69 14.77 1.53
C SER A 20 11.20 16.14 1.05
N ALA A 21 10.07 16.63 1.58
CA ALA A 21 9.52 17.95 1.29
C ALA A 21 8.43 18.32 2.31
N PRO A 22 8.20 19.62 2.58
CA PRO A 22 7.08 20.06 3.41
C PRO A 22 5.73 19.51 2.91
N GLY A 23 4.97 18.90 3.82
CA GLY A 23 3.65 18.34 3.53
C GLY A 23 3.66 17.05 2.69
N ALA A 24 4.82 16.49 2.35
CA ALA A 24 4.88 15.22 1.64
C ALA A 24 4.52 14.05 2.56
N ASN A 25 3.77 13.10 2.01
CA ASN A 25 3.29 11.90 2.70
C ASN A 25 3.50 10.69 1.80
N LEU A 26 3.33 9.48 2.35
CA LEU A 26 3.07 8.32 1.51
C LEU A 26 1.86 8.58 0.61
N VAL A 27 1.90 8.04 -0.61
CA VAL A 27 0.93 8.38 -1.64
C VAL A 27 -0.50 8.01 -1.26
N SER A 28 -1.40 8.99 -1.39
CA SER A 28 -2.85 8.80 -1.50
C SER A 28 -3.25 8.61 -2.96
N ILE A 29 -4.23 7.74 -3.20
CA ILE A 29 -4.71 7.36 -4.52
C ILE A 29 -6.21 7.59 -4.59
N HIS A 30 -6.65 8.46 -5.50
CA HIS A 30 -8.04 8.92 -5.66
C HIS A 30 -8.65 8.55 -7.01
N SER A 31 -7.92 7.81 -7.85
CA SER A 31 -8.44 7.34 -9.14
C SER A 31 -7.65 6.16 -9.67
N THR A 32 -8.24 5.46 -10.64
CA THR A 32 -7.53 4.42 -11.41
C THR A 32 -6.29 4.98 -12.10
N ALA A 33 -6.35 6.19 -12.66
CA ALA A 33 -5.20 6.81 -13.30
C ALA A 33 -4.05 7.10 -12.32
N GLU A 34 -4.37 7.55 -11.10
CA GLU A 34 -3.36 7.68 -10.03
C GLU A 34 -2.79 6.32 -9.63
N ASN A 35 -3.64 5.28 -9.51
CA ASN A 35 -3.21 3.92 -9.18
C ASN A 35 -2.22 3.37 -10.22
N ASP A 36 -2.55 3.51 -11.51
CA ASP A 36 -1.72 3.08 -12.63
C ASP A 36 -0.42 3.89 -12.71
N TYR A 37 -0.49 5.19 -12.43
CA TYR A 37 0.71 6.02 -12.35
C TYR A 37 1.63 5.57 -11.23
N VAL A 38 1.10 5.34 -10.02
CA VAL A 38 1.87 4.80 -8.88
C VAL A 38 2.49 3.46 -9.25
N LEU A 39 1.74 2.55 -9.87
CA LEU A 39 2.29 1.28 -10.37
C LEU A 39 3.46 1.49 -11.34
N SER A 40 3.32 2.42 -12.28
CA SER A 40 4.34 2.68 -13.31
C SER A 40 5.67 3.21 -12.77
N ILE A 41 5.63 3.96 -11.66
CA ILE A 41 6.81 4.51 -10.98
C ILE A 41 7.32 3.60 -9.86
N SER A 42 6.51 2.64 -9.42
CA SER A 42 6.89 1.62 -8.45
C SER A 42 7.77 0.55 -9.08
N LYS A 43 8.96 0.96 -9.54
CA LYS A 43 9.96 0.08 -10.10
C LYS A 43 10.74 -0.59 -8.97
N SER A 44 10.59 -1.91 -8.83
CA SER A 44 11.46 -2.72 -7.97
C SER A 44 12.90 -2.67 -8.52
N THR A 45 13.76 -1.80 -7.97
CA THR A 45 15.19 -1.78 -8.31
C THR A 45 15.98 -2.90 -7.61
N SER A 46 15.36 -3.61 -6.66
CA SER A 46 16.03 -4.70 -5.96
C SER A 46 16.14 -5.97 -6.82
N SER A 47 17.37 -6.30 -7.18
CA SER A 47 17.77 -7.61 -7.71
C SER A 47 17.87 -8.68 -6.60
N ALA A 48 17.63 -8.31 -5.34
CA ALA A 48 17.70 -9.18 -4.18
C ALA A 48 16.65 -10.31 -4.29
N ALA A 49 17.06 -11.47 -4.80
CA ALA A 49 16.26 -12.68 -4.87
C ALA A 49 15.96 -13.20 -3.46
N THR A 50 15.01 -12.54 -2.79
CA THR A 50 14.48 -12.95 -1.50
C THR A 50 13.15 -13.65 -1.73
N ASN A 51 12.98 -14.85 -1.17
CA ASN A 51 11.76 -15.67 -1.28
C ASN A 51 10.58 -15.16 -0.43
N ASP A 52 10.69 -13.95 0.12
CA ASP A 52 9.65 -13.33 0.93
C ASP A 52 8.84 -12.36 0.05
N GLY A 53 7.63 -12.79 -0.30
CA GLY A 53 6.78 -12.17 -1.32
C GLY A 53 6.33 -10.76 -1.04
N TYR A 54 6.37 -10.33 0.23
CA TYR A 54 5.95 -8.99 0.62
C TYR A 54 7.06 -7.96 0.46
N LEU A 55 8.34 -8.37 0.49
CA LEU A 55 9.49 -7.47 0.42
C LEU A 55 9.47 -6.59 -0.84
N ARG A 56 8.83 -7.06 -1.92
CA ARG A 56 8.82 -6.42 -3.23
C ARG A 56 7.51 -5.70 -3.59
N SER A 57 6.62 -5.53 -2.62
CA SER A 57 5.46 -4.63 -2.76
C SER A 57 5.90 -3.16 -2.59
N THR A 58 4.95 -2.24 -2.64
CA THR A 58 5.20 -0.81 -2.46
C THR A 58 4.30 -0.24 -1.38
N TRP A 59 4.86 0.39 -0.35
CA TRP A 59 4.07 1.11 0.63
C TRP A 59 3.31 2.28 -0.01
N ILE A 60 2.01 2.36 0.33
CA ILE A 60 1.13 3.51 0.08
C ILE A 60 0.61 4.05 1.41
N GLY A 61 -0.04 5.21 1.38
CA GLY A 61 -0.42 5.94 2.59
C GLY A 61 -1.67 5.43 3.31
N LEU A 62 -2.28 4.33 2.88
CA LEU A 62 -3.53 3.83 3.46
C LEU A 62 -3.24 2.96 4.69
N SER A 63 -3.96 3.20 5.78
CA SER A 63 -3.92 2.34 6.96
C SER A 63 -5.29 2.23 7.65
N LEU A 64 -5.52 1.10 8.31
CA LEU A 64 -6.68 0.83 9.14
C LEU A 64 -6.65 1.74 10.37
N VAL A 65 -7.80 2.33 10.71
CA VAL A 65 -7.95 3.19 11.90
C VAL A 65 -9.07 2.72 12.83
N SER A 66 -9.95 1.84 12.36
CA SER A 66 -11.02 1.26 13.16
C SER A 66 -11.49 -0.05 12.55
N GLU A 67 -11.73 -1.04 13.40
CA GLU A 67 -12.36 -2.31 13.03
C GLU A 67 -13.52 -2.60 13.98
N VAL A 68 -14.70 -2.91 13.42
CA VAL A 68 -15.91 -3.28 14.17
C VAL A 68 -16.53 -4.49 13.50
N GLY A 69 -16.29 -5.68 14.08
CA GLY A 69 -16.69 -6.94 13.45
C GLY A 69 -15.93 -7.14 12.13
N THR A 70 -16.65 -7.24 11.01
CA THR A 70 -16.03 -7.35 9.67
C THR A 70 -15.86 -6.00 8.98
N LEU A 71 -16.32 -4.90 9.58
CA LEU A 71 -16.20 -3.56 9.00
C LEU A 71 -14.85 -2.94 9.37
N GLN A 72 -14.10 -2.54 8.36
CA GLN A 72 -12.78 -1.95 8.47
C GLN A 72 -12.76 -0.55 7.85
N THR A 73 -12.39 0.44 8.65
CA THR A 73 -12.29 1.84 8.22
C THR A 73 -10.84 2.21 8.00
N PHE A 74 -10.50 2.67 6.80
CA PHE A 74 -9.16 3.10 6.43
C PHE A 74 -9.07 4.62 6.28
N LYS A 75 -7.85 5.16 6.42
CA LYS A 75 -7.52 6.57 6.17
C LYS A 75 -6.19 6.70 5.44
N TRP A 76 -6.07 7.73 4.62
CA TRP A 76 -4.80 8.17 4.04
C TRP A 76 -3.97 8.93 5.06
N SER A 77 -2.65 8.74 5.04
CA SER A 77 -1.71 9.42 5.93
C SER A 77 -1.61 10.93 5.68
N ASP A 78 -1.99 11.41 4.50
CA ASP A 78 -2.08 12.83 4.17
C ASP A 78 -3.41 13.49 4.60
N GLY A 79 -4.32 12.72 5.19
CA GLY A 79 -5.61 13.21 5.67
C GLY A 79 -6.67 13.42 4.59
N THR A 80 -6.38 13.12 3.32
CA THR A 80 -7.36 13.19 2.24
C THR A 80 -8.47 12.14 2.43
N PRO A 81 -9.69 12.39 1.90
CA PRO A 81 -10.78 11.41 1.95
C PRO A 81 -10.41 10.11 1.22
N VAL A 82 -10.90 8.98 1.72
CA VAL A 82 -10.85 7.70 0.99
C VAL A 82 -12.09 7.62 0.09
N ASP A 83 -11.99 8.24 -1.07
CA ASP A 83 -13.01 8.28 -2.14
C ASP A 83 -12.73 7.27 -3.27
N PHE A 84 -11.54 6.68 -3.26
CA PHE A 84 -11.14 5.59 -4.13
C PHE A 84 -10.42 4.50 -3.32
N PRO A 85 -10.81 3.22 -3.49
CA PRO A 85 -12.01 2.77 -4.18
C PRO A 85 -13.29 3.15 -3.42
N ALA A 86 -14.42 3.19 -4.13
CA ALA A 86 -15.70 3.55 -3.50
C ALA A 86 -16.10 2.53 -2.42
N GLY A 87 -16.67 3.00 -1.30
CA GLY A 87 -17.26 2.12 -0.28
C GLY A 87 -16.47 1.94 1.01
N ASN A 88 -15.67 2.92 1.45
CA ASN A 88 -15.11 2.97 2.80
C ASN A 88 -16.21 3.32 3.83
N PRO A 89 -16.44 2.54 4.91
CA PRO A 89 -15.68 1.38 5.38
C PRO A 89 -15.92 0.09 4.57
N TYR A 90 -14.86 -0.71 4.42
CA TYR A 90 -14.87 -1.96 3.67
C TYR A 90 -15.23 -3.15 4.57
N THR A 91 -15.76 -4.22 3.99
CA THR A 91 -15.96 -5.50 4.68
C THR A 91 -14.83 -6.48 4.38
N THR A 92 -14.35 -7.20 5.39
CA THR A 92 -13.32 -8.24 5.22
C THR A 92 -13.67 -9.24 4.11
N GLY A 93 -12.71 -9.57 3.24
CA GLY A 93 -12.90 -10.52 2.15
C GLY A 93 -13.71 -10.01 0.94
N MET A 94 -14.17 -8.76 0.97
CA MET A 94 -14.93 -8.12 -0.12
C MET A 94 -14.53 -6.66 -0.33
N GLY A 95 -13.23 -6.39 -0.44
CA GLY A 95 -12.72 -5.09 -0.83
C GLY A 95 -13.09 -4.77 -2.29
N PRO A 96 -13.56 -3.54 -2.60
CA PRO A 96 -13.75 -3.10 -3.97
C PRO A 96 -12.40 -2.95 -4.69
N SER A 97 -12.36 -3.15 -6.01
CA SER A 97 -11.15 -2.88 -6.81
C SER A 97 -10.64 -1.47 -6.50
N PRO A 98 -9.33 -1.27 -6.17
CA PRO A 98 -8.22 -2.15 -6.51
C PRO A 98 -7.78 -3.11 -5.40
N TRP A 99 -8.55 -3.36 -4.33
CA TRP A 99 -8.20 -4.43 -3.39
C TRP A 99 -8.02 -5.77 -4.12
N ALA A 100 -6.99 -6.54 -3.73
CA ALA A 100 -6.71 -7.83 -4.33
C ALA A 100 -7.91 -8.77 -4.14
N GLN A 101 -8.36 -9.39 -5.22
CA GLN A 101 -9.60 -10.19 -5.22
C GLN A 101 -9.47 -11.43 -4.34
N GLY A 102 -10.51 -11.69 -3.54
CA GLY A 102 -10.78 -12.99 -2.93
C GLY A 102 -10.51 -13.10 -1.45
N VAL A 103 -9.83 -12.14 -0.81
CA VAL A 103 -9.54 -12.18 0.64
C VAL A 103 -9.33 -10.80 1.30
N GLU A 104 -9.15 -9.70 0.56
CA GLU A 104 -8.75 -8.40 1.14
C GLU A 104 -9.90 -7.37 1.25
N PRO A 105 -9.85 -6.42 2.20
CA PRO A 105 -8.85 -6.36 3.27
C PRO A 105 -9.04 -7.52 4.27
N GLN A 106 -7.95 -8.19 4.66
CA GLN A 106 -7.96 -9.31 5.59
C GLN A 106 -7.90 -8.80 7.04
N ALA A 107 -8.78 -9.29 7.93
CA ALA A 107 -8.68 -9.00 9.36
C ALA A 107 -7.31 -9.41 9.96
N ALA A 108 -6.72 -10.50 9.46
CA ALA A 108 -5.40 -10.97 9.89
C ALA A 108 -4.23 -10.42 9.06
N GLY A 109 -4.50 -9.68 7.97
CA GLY A 109 -3.47 -9.15 7.08
C GLY A 109 -2.60 -8.10 7.78
N GLY A 110 -3.22 -7.25 8.60
CA GLY A 110 -2.58 -6.18 9.36
C GLY A 110 -3.11 -4.80 8.95
N ASP A 111 -2.58 -3.75 9.58
CA ASP A 111 -3.24 -2.44 9.56
C ASP A 111 -2.70 -1.50 8.48
N CYS A 112 -1.68 -1.90 7.71
CA CYS A 112 -1.04 -1.04 6.72
C CYS A 112 -1.15 -1.61 5.31
N VAL A 113 -1.24 -0.75 4.31
CA VAL A 113 -1.54 -1.19 2.93
C VAL A 113 -0.33 -1.03 2.01
N THR A 114 -0.14 -2.04 1.17
CA THR A 114 0.82 -2.01 0.07
C THR A 114 0.11 -2.17 -1.26
N MET A 115 0.72 -1.62 -2.32
CA MET A 115 0.42 -1.97 -3.69
C MET A 115 1.29 -3.16 -4.13
N ILE A 116 0.69 -4.16 -4.77
CA ILE A 116 1.38 -5.31 -5.34
C ILE A 116 2.11 -4.86 -6.60
N THR A 117 3.43 -4.82 -6.52
CA THR A 117 4.32 -4.34 -7.59
C THR A 117 5.32 -5.41 -8.07
N ASN A 118 5.29 -6.60 -7.48
CA ASN A 118 6.09 -7.75 -7.88
C ASN A 118 5.40 -9.05 -7.43
N THR A 119 5.48 -10.11 -8.24
CA THR A 119 4.76 -11.38 -8.06
C THR A 119 5.63 -12.56 -7.64
N LEU A 120 6.89 -12.35 -7.25
CA LEU A 120 7.86 -13.44 -7.07
C LEU A 120 7.60 -14.44 -5.92
N SER A 121 6.52 -14.35 -5.14
CA SER A 121 6.27 -15.36 -4.07
C SER A 121 4.81 -15.58 -3.67
N LEU A 122 3.83 -15.18 -4.48
CA LEU A 122 2.43 -15.37 -4.12
C LEU A 122 1.71 -16.27 -5.15
N ASN A 123 1.20 -17.42 -4.69
CA ASN A 123 0.47 -18.43 -5.47
C ASN A 123 -0.93 -17.89 -5.90
N PRO A 124 -1.39 -18.10 -7.15
CA PRO A 124 -2.14 -17.14 -8.00
C PRO A 124 -3.63 -16.88 -7.67
N PRO A 125 -4.27 -15.84 -8.27
CA PRO A 125 -3.75 -14.86 -9.22
C PRO A 125 -3.70 -13.42 -8.64
N PHE A 126 -2.50 -12.87 -8.46
CA PHE A 126 -2.34 -11.48 -8.02
C PHE A 126 -2.29 -10.52 -9.21
N ILE A 127 -3.02 -9.41 -9.08
CA ILE A 127 -3.15 -8.37 -10.09
C ILE A 127 -2.16 -7.25 -9.74
N TYR A 128 -1.21 -6.96 -10.63
CA TYR A 128 -0.32 -5.79 -10.46
C TYR A 128 -1.14 -4.52 -10.25
N GLY A 129 -0.72 -3.69 -9.30
CA GLY A 129 -1.45 -2.48 -8.94
C GLY A 129 -2.62 -2.72 -7.99
N ALA A 130 -2.94 -3.97 -7.64
CA ALA A 130 -3.91 -4.25 -6.59
C ALA A 130 -3.35 -4.00 -5.19
N TRP A 131 -4.23 -3.73 -4.23
CA TRP A 131 -3.87 -3.41 -2.85
C TRP A 131 -3.99 -4.64 -1.96
N ASN A 132 -3.11 -4.71 -0.97
CA ASN A 132 -3.10 -5.74 0.06
C ASN A 132 -2.75 -5.12 1.40
N ASN A 133 -3.43 -5.51 2.48
CA ASN A 133 -3.06 -5.09 3.82
C ASN A 133 -2.13 -6.11 4.49
N ILE A 134 -1.03 -5.60 5.02
CA ILE A 134 0.01 -6.36 5.71
C ILE A 134 0.32 -5.70 7.07
N LYS A 135 1.04 -6.40 7.94
CA LYS A 135 1.51 -5.83 9.22
C LYS A 135 2.35 -4.58 8.98
N CYS A 136 2.07 -3.50 9.70
CA CYS A 136 2.83 -2.23 9.57
C CYS A 136 4.33 -2.37 9.87
N ALA A 137 4.69 -3.35 10.70
CA ALA A 137 6.08 -3.67 11.04
C ALA A 137 6.81 -4.51 9.97
N SER A 138 6.12 -4.95 8.91
CA SER A 138 6.75 -5.63 7.79
C SER A 138 7.76 -4.70 7.11
N LEU A 139 8.84 -5.28 6.60
CA LEU A 139 9.85 -4.54 5.86
C LEU A 139 9.53 -4.59 4.37
N VAL A 140 9.47 -3.43 3.71
CA VAL A 140 9.21 -3.34 2.26
C VAL A 140 10.25 -2.41 1.63
N PHE A 141 10.79 -2.79 0.47
CA PHE A 141 11.86 -2.03 -0.19
C PHE A 141 11.38 -0.77 -0.89
N ASN A 142 10.12 -0.76 -1.37
CA ASN A 142 9.59 0.33 -2.16
C ASN A 142 8.54 1.12 -1.39
N TYR A 143 8.52 2.42 -1.63
CA TYR A 143 7.48 3.33 -1.17
C TYR A 143 7.39 4.53 -2.13
N VAL A 144 6.18 5.05 -2.29
CA VAL A 144 5.92 6.22 -3.14
C VAL A 144 5.42 7.36 -2.26
N CYS A 145 6.02 8.53 -2.45
CA CYS A 145 5.63 9.75 -1.77
C CYS A 145 4.81 10.64 -2.71
N LYS A 146 3.79 11.31 -2.19
CA LYS A 146 3.04 12.38 -2.85
C LYS A 146 3.28 13.66 -2.07
N LYS A 147 3.57 14.74 -2.79
CA LYS A 147 3.68 16.09 -2.24
C LYS A 147 2.41 16.89 -2.57
N PRO A 148 2.05 17.90 -1.77
CA PRO A 148 1.01 18.84 -2.15
C PRO A 148 1.35 19.52 -3.48
N ALA A 149 0.33 19.86 -4.25
CA ALA A 149 0.49 20.59 -5.51
C ALA A 149 1.06 22.00 -5.29
#